data_AF-A0A4R5TXN7-F1
#
_entry.id   AF-A0A4R5TXN7-F1
#
_cell.length_a   1.000
_cell.length_b   1.000
_cell.length_c   1.000
_cell.angle_alpha   90.00
_cell.angle_beta   90.00
_cell.angle_gamma   90.00
#
_symmetry.space_group_name_H-M   'P 1'
#
loop_
_entity.id
_entity.type
_entity.pdbx_description
1 polymer ?
#
loop_
_entity_poly.entity_id
_entity_poly.type
_entity_poly.pdbx_seq_one_letter_code
_entity_poly.pdbx_strand_id
1 'polypeptide(L)'
;MAGSGGYAVFFYEQALEVLGEAVKPYLQDGPVGTHVACHEVDTAGGFTEMTLRGTTNDGREATVELMVPSTMVRMIVSSQQDGAFGFRPRQG
;
A
#
# COMPACT_ATOMS: atom_id res chain seq x y z
N MET A 1 -9.96 10.54 -7.87
CA MET A 1 -9.71 10.38 -6.43
C MET A 1 -10.94 10.93 -5.70
N ALA A 2 -11.91 10.09 -5.37
CA ALA A 2 -13.08 10.49 -4.59
C ALA A 2 -13.31 9.43 -3.51
N GLY A 3 -13.18 9.83 -2.24
CA GLY A 3 -13.54 9.03 -1.07
C GLY A 3 -12.38 8.70 -0.14
N SER A 4 -12.23 9.53 0.91
CA SER A 4 -11.43 9.36 2.15
C SER A 4 -9.93 9.06 2.03
N GLY A 5 -9.12 9.74 2.84
CA GLY A 5 -7.66 9.63 2.82
C GLY A 5 -7.11 8.20 2.88
N GLY A 6 -5.91 8.02 2.33
CA GLY A 6 -5.24 6.73 2.24
C GLY A 6 -3.78 6.90 1.83
N TYR A 7 -3.17 5.81 1.40
CA TYR A 7 -1.77 5.76 1.00
C TYR A 7 -1.61 5.28 -0.44
N ALA A 8 -0.64 5.83 -1.15
CA ALA A 8 -0.13 5.28 -2.39
C ALA A 8 1.27 4.71 -2.13
N VAL A 9 1.44 3.41 -2.32
CA VAL A 9 2.71 2.70 -2.12
C VAL A 9 3.32 2.38 -3.48
N PHE A 10 4.52 2.91 -3.71
CA PHE A 10 5.28 2.73 -4.94
C PHE A 10 6.41 1.76 -4.70
N PHE A 11 6.60 0.84 -5.64
CA PHE A 11 7.66 -0.17 -5.62
C PHE A 11 8.82 0.23 -6.53
N TYR A 12 10.00 -0.32 -6.26
CA TYR A 12 11.06 -0.37 -7.27
C TYR A 12 10.64 -1.29 -8.42
N GLU A 13 11.13 -1.04 -9.64
CA GLU A 13 10.81 -1.88 -10.81
C GLU A 13 11.21 -3.35 -10.58
N GLN A 14 12.39 -3.58 -10.01
CA GLN A 14 12.87 -4.93 -9.68
C GLN A 14 11.97 -5.62 -8.66
N ALA A 15 11.31 -4.88 -7.76
CA ALA A 15 10.36 -5.47 -6.83
C ALA A 15 9.09 -5.94 -7.56
N LEU A 16 8.59 -5.18 -8.54
CA LEU A 16 7.45 -5.60 -9.35
C LEU A 16 7.78 -6.86 -10.17
N GLU A 17 9.01 -6.96 -10.70
CA GLU A 17 9.50 -8.16 -11.38
C GLU A 17 9.53 -9.39 -10.44
N VAL A 18 10.06 -9.22 -9.23
CA VAL A 18 10.15 -10.31 -8.23
C VAL A 18 8.78 -10.73 -7.72
N LEU A 19 7.86 -9.80 -7.47
CA LEU A 19 6.51 -10.08 -7.00
C LEU A 19 5.63 -10.70 -8.11
N GLY A 20 5.90 -10.36 -9.37
CA GLY A 20 5.30 -10.98 -10.55
C GLY A 20 3.77 -10.88 -10.58
N GLU A 21 3.10 -11.95 -11.00
CA GLU A 21 1.64 -11.98 -11.16
C GLU A 21 0.86 -11.74 -9.85
N ALA A 22 1.47 -12.03 -8.70
CA ALA A 22 0.78 -11.93 -7.41
C ALA A 22 0.42 -10.49 -7.02
N VAL A 23 1.24 -9.50 -7.40
CA VAL A 23 0.98 -8.10 -7.05
C VAL A 23 0.03 -7.40 -8.03
N LYS A 24 -0.06 -7.89 -9.28
CA LYS A 24 -0.79 -7.24 -10.37
C LYS A 24 -2.25 -6.87 -10.04
N PRO A 25 -3.06 -7.72 -9.37
CA PRO A 25 -4.44 -7.37 -9.05
C PRO A 25 -4.59 -6.15 -8.15
N TYR A 26 -3.52 -5.76 -7.46
CA TYR A 26 -3.51 -4.67 -6.48
C TYR A 26 -2.88 -3.39 -7.04
N LEU A 27 -2.27 -3.44 -8.23
CA LEU A 27 -1.68 -2.28 -8.89
C LEU A 27 -2.78 -1.40 -9.50
N GLN A 28 -2.60 -0.09 -9.33
CA GLN A 28 -3.38 0.95 -9.97
C GLN A 28 -2.46 1.82 -10.81
N ASP A 29 -2.87 2.09 -12.04
CA ASP A 29 -2.23 3.10 -12.87
C ASP A 29 -2.96 4.43 -12.72
N GLY A 30 -2.19 5.48 -12.47
CA GLY A 30 -2.72 6.83 -12.33
C GLY A 30 -1.74 7.89 -12.80
N PRO A 31 -2.11 9.18 -12.73
CA PRO A 31 -1.28 10.29 -13.19
C PRO A 31 0.09 10.39 -12.50
N VAL A 32 0.22 9.80 -11.31
CA VAL A 32 1.45 9.76 -10.50
C VAL A 32 2.27 8.49 -10.71
N GLY A 33 1.84 7.61 -11.62
CA GLY A 33 2.46 6.32 -11.92
C GLY A 33 1.78 5.12 -11.24
N THR A 34 2.32 3.94 -11.51
CA THR A 34 1.84 2.66 -10.97
C THR A 34 2.10 2.56 -9.47
N HIS A 35 1.07 2.26 -8.70
CA HIS A 35 1.13 2.15 -7.23
C HIS A 35 0.10 1.19 -6.69
N VAL A 36 0.25 0.76 -5.44
CA VAL A 36 -0.82 0.13 -4.67
C VAL A 36 -1.52 1.19 -3.83
N ALA A 37 -2.84 1.27 -3.93
CA ALA A 37 -3.65 2.15 -3.09
C ALA A 37 -4.07 1.41 -1.82
N CYS A 38 -3.70 1.94 -0.66
CA CYS A 38 -3.93 1.32 0.65
C CYS A 38 -4.78 2.22 1.54
N HIS A 39 -5.57 1.61 2.42
CA HIS A 39 -6.23 2.32 3.51
C HIS A 39 -5.26 2.55 4.67
N GLU A 40 -4.43 1.54 5.00
CA GLU A 40 -3.46 1.61 6.10
C GLU A 40 -2.10 1.10 5.64
N VAL A 41 -1.03 1.63 6.24
CA VAL A 41 0.34 1.18 6.03
C VAL A 41 1.08 1.17 7.37
N ASP A 42 1.71 0.04 7.72
CA ASP A 42 2.66 -0.08 8.83
C ASP A 42 4.07 -0.36 8.28
N THR A 43 5.07 0.33 8.84
CA THR A 43 6.49 0.24 8.47
C THR A 43 7.40 -0.08 9.67
N ALA A 44 6.85 -0.48 10.82
CA ALA A 44 7.59 -0.66 12.07
C ALA A 44 8.57 -1.88 12.09
N GLY A 45 8.66 -2.64 10.99
CA GLY A 45 9.46 -3.86 10.88
C GLY A 45 10.24 -4.00 9.56
N GLY A 46 10.75 -5.21 9.32
CA GLY A 46 11.44 -5.56 8.05
C GLY A 46 10.50 -5.67 6.86
N PHE A 47 9.19 -5.59 7.11
CA PHE A 47 8.14 -5.62 6.11
C PHE A 47 7.33 -4.32 6.20
N THR A 48 6.82 -3.90 5.06
CA THR A 48 5.75 -2.92 4.94
C THR A 48 4.44 -3.69 4.85
N GLU A 49 3.58 -3.47 5.84
CA GLU A 49 2.26 -4.08 5.92
C GLU A 49 1.24 -3.10 5.36
N MET A 50 0.36 -3.57 4.49
CA MET A 50 -0.59 -2.74 3.76
C MET A 50 -1.99 -3.35 3.87
N THR A 51 -2.96 -2.53 4.27
CA THR A 51 -4.36 -2.94 4.33
C THR A 51 -5.10 -2.30 3.17
N LEU A 52 -5.64 -3.12 2.28
CA LEU A 52 -6.43 -2.73 1.11
C LEU A 52 -7.90 -3.04 1.38
N ARG A 53 -8.78 -2.14 0.93
CA ARG A 53 -10.22 -2.40 0.89
C ARG A 53 -10.63 -2.63 -0.55
N GLY A 54 -11.36 -3.72 -0.77
CA GLY A 54 -11.92 -4.07 -2.07
C GLY A 54 -13.32 -4.62 -1.91
N THR A 55 -13.89 -5.03 -3.04
CA THR A 55 -15.14 -5.78 -3.09
C THR A 55 -14.89 -7.12 -3.77
N THR A 56 -15.47 -8.19 -3.23
CA THR A 56 -15.46 -9.51 -3.86
C THR A 56 -16.41 -9.54 -5.05
N ASN A 57 -16.29 -10.56 -5.90
CA ASN A 57 -17.14 -10.73 -7.10
C ASN A 57 -18.65 -10.82 -6.80
N ASP A 58 -19.03 -11.12 -5.55
CA ASP A 58 -20.42 -11.16 -5.08
C ASP A 58 -20.87 -9.85 -4.40
N GLY A 59 -20.07 -8.79 -4.50
CA GLY A 59 -20.38 -7.45 -4.01
C GLY A 59 -20.19 -7.25 -2.51
N ARG A 60 -19.61 -8.22 -1.78
CA ARG A 60 -19.27 -8.04 -0.36
C ARG A 60 -17.98 -7.24 -0.20
N GLU A 61 -17.89 -6.46 0.87
CA GLU A 61 -16.63 -5.82 1.24
C GLU A 61 -15.60 -6.88 1.65
N ALA A 62 -14.39 -6.73 1.15
CA ALA A 62 -13.23 -7.54 1.54
C ALA A 62 -12.07 -6.64 1.95
N THR A 63 -11.41 -7.07 3.01
CA THR A 63 -10.12 -6.53 3.42
C THR A 63 -9.04 -7.49 2.96
N VAL A 64 -8.03 -6.96 2.25
CA VAL A 64 -6.84 -7.71 1.87
C VAL A 64 -5.65 -7.12 2.60
N GLU A 65 -4.90 -7.98 3.28
CA GLU A 65 -3.65 -7.61 3.95
C GLU A 65 -2.47 -8.11 3.09
N LEU A 66 -1.57 -7.20 2.76
CA LEU A 66 -0.34 -7.49 2.00
C LEU A 66 0.87 -7.17 2.85
N MET A 67 1.85 -8.07 2.87
CA MET A 67 3.15 -7.84 3.49
C MET A 67 4.24 -8.00 2.45
N VAL A 68 5.05 -6.95 2.30
CA VAL A 68 6.17 -6.92 1.35
C VAL A 68 7.45 -6.50 2.08
N PRO A 69 8.63 -7.04 1.73
CA PRO A 69 9.89 -6.57 2.31
C PRO A 69 10.02 -5.04 2.16
N SER A 70 10.37 -4.33 3.23
CA SER A 70 10.44 -2.86 3.19
C SER A 70 11.46 -2.34 2.16
N THR A 71 12.47 -3.16 1.82
CA THR A 71 13.47 -2.86 0.79
C THR A 71 12.91 -2.81 -0.63
N MET A 72 11.72 -3.38 -0.86
CA MET A 72 11.04 -3.36 -2.15
C MET A 72 10.24 -2.07 -2.38
N VAL A 73 9.92 -1.35 -1.31
CA VAL A 73 9.13 -0.13 -1.36
C VAL A 73 10.04 1.05 -1.65
N ARG A 74 9.74 1.77 -2.74
CA ARG A 74 10.45 2.98 -3.15
C ARG A 74 9.96 4.21 -2.42
N MET A 75 8.65 4.33 -2.24
CA MET A 75 8.03 5.53 -1.68
C MET A 75 6.61 5.23 -1.18
N ILE A 76 6.21 5.86 -0.09
CA ILE A 76 4.83 5.84 0.41
C ILE A 76 4.36 7.30 0.48
N VAL A 77 3.22 7.59 -0.14
CA VAL A 77 2.58 8.91 -0.13
C VAL A 77 1.29 8.82 0.67
N SER A 78 1.12 9.67 1.67
CA SER A 78 -0.16 9.80 2.39
C SER A 78 -0.96 10.99 1.88
N SER A 79 -2.26 10.79 1.73
CA SER A 79 -3.24 11.85 1.44
C SER A 79 -4.13 12.18 2.65
N GLN A 80 -3.83 11.62 3.83
CA GLN A 80 -4.62 11.87 5.04
C GLN A 80 -4.37 13.29 5.57
N GLN A 81 -5.45 14.03 5.87
CA GLN A 81 -5.38 15.40 6.39
C GLN A 81 -5.20 15.47 7.92
N ASP A 82 -5.54 14.40 8.67
CA ASP A 82 -5.63 14.44 10.15
C ASP A 82 -4.94 13.25 10.84
N GLY A 83 -3.69 12.91 10.47
CA GLY A 83 -2.95 11.82 11.10
C GLY A 83 -1.44 12.08 11.20
N ALA A 84 -0.80 11.58 12.26
CA ALA A 84 0.65 11.58 12.37
C ALA A 84 1.25 10.57 11.36
N PHE A 85 1.66 11.07 10.19
CA PHE A 85 2.34 10.33 9.12
C PHE A 85 3.85 10.32 9.32
N GLY A 86 4.50 9.17 9.10
CA GLY A 86 5.95 9.03 9.11
C GLY A 86 6.44 7.86 9.97
N PHE A 87 7.77 7.69 10.01
CA PHE A 87 8.43 6.64 10.78
C PHE A 87 8.26 6.90 12.27
N ARG A 88 7.43 6.10 12.95
CA ARG A 88 7.30 6.19 14.41
C ARG A 88 8.41 5.37 15.08
N PRO A 89 9.15 5.92 16.05
CA PRO A 89 10.04 5.14 16.89
C PRO A 89 9.23 4.05 17.62
N ARG A 90 9.81 2.86 17.82
CA ARG A 90 9.24 1.88 18.76
C ARG A 90 9.14 2.54 20.13
N GLN A 91 7.94 2.62 20.69
CA GLN A 91 7.80 2.72 22.14
C GLN A 91 8.16 1.33 22.66
N GLY A 92 9.34 1.24 23.29
CA GLY A 92 9.81 0.03 23.95
C GLY A 92 9.10 -0.21 25.27
#